data_AF-A0A9P0PV22-F1
#
_entry.id   AF-A0A9P0PV22-F1
#
_cell.length_a   1.000
_cell.length_b   1.000
_cell.length_c   1.000
_cell.angle_alpha   90.00
_cell.angle_beta   90.00
_cell.angle_gamma   90.00
#
_symmetry.space_group_name_H-M   'P 1'
#
loop_
_entity.id
_entity.type
_entity.pdbx_description
1 polymer ?
#
loop_
_entity_poly.entity_id
_entity_poly.type
_entity_poly.pdbx_seq_one_letter_code
_entity_poly.pdbx_strand_id
1 'polypeptide(L)'
;MELKPDGANIPVTNENCLEYIQRLADLKLNTQLKKQCQAFREGLNSVVPLTWLKMFSPKELQVIISGDNQEIDISDLSAHTVYGGEFTADHPTIILFWTVVHRFTDIQKKQLLKFVTSCSRPPLLGFRELNPQFCILSSGTENRMPTASTCLNLLKLPIIREEEVLRNKLLEAIEQQAGFELS
;
A
#
# COMPACT_ATOMS: atom_id res chain seq x y z
N MET A 1 20.67 -11.09 21.06
CA MET A 1 20.34 -9.83 21.76
C MET A 1 19.08 -10.10 22.55
N GLU A 2 19.17 -9.93 23.86
CA GLU A 2 18.07 -10.20 24.78
C GLU A 2 17.28 -8.91 25.04
N LEU A 3 15.97 -9.04 25.29
CA LEU A 3 15.09 -7.89 25.58
C LEU A 3 15.26 -7.35 27.00
N LYS A 4 15.75 -8.20 27.90
CA LYS A 4 16.12 -7.89 29.28
C LYS A 4 17.23 -8.85 29.73
N PRO A 5 17.95 -8.55 30.82
CA PRO A 5 18.97 -9.45 31.35
C PRO A 5 18.39 -10.84 31.61
N ASP A 6 19.12 -11.87 31.19
CA ASP A 6 18.72 -13.29 31.31
C ASP A 6 17.43 -13.63 30.54
N GLY A 7 17.12 -12.82 29.53
CA GLY A 7 15.85 -12.90 28.80
C GLY A 7 15.67 -14.22 28.05
N ALA A 8 16.76 -14.90 27.69
CA ALA A 8 16.71 -16.23 27.06
C ALA A 8 16.11 -17.31 27.97
N ASN A 9 16.18 -17.13 29.29
CA ASN A 9 15.67 -18.08 30.29
C ASN A 9 14.26 -17.72 30.81
N ILE A 10 13.66 -16.63 30.33
CA ILE A 10 12.36 -16.15 30.80
C ILE A 10 11.31 -16.42 29.72
N PRO A 11 10.43 -17.42 29.89
CA PRO A 11 9.38 -17.69 28.91
C PRO A 11 8.35 -16.57 28.90
N VAL A 12 7.76 -16.32 27.72
CA VAL A 12 6.64 -15.38 27.59
C VAL A 12 5.37 -16.05 28.14
N THR A 13 4.73 -15.41 29.10
CA THR A 13 3.49 -15.83 29.75
C THR A 13 2.42 -14.74 29.58
N ASN A 14 1.16 -15.04 29.87
CA ASN A 14 0.09 -14.04 29.83
C ASN A 14 0.36 -12.83 30.75
N GLU A 15 1.07 -13.05 31.86
CA GLU A 15 1.42 -11.99 32.82
C GLU A 15 2.51 -11.05 32.30
N ASN A 16 3.49 -11.57 31.52
CA ASN A 16 4.61 -10.77 31.02
C ASN A 16 4.50 -10.40 29.53
N CYS A 17 3.42 -10.80 28.86
CA CYS A 17 3.21 -10.57 27.43
C CYS A 17 3.28 -9.09 27.05
N LEU A 18 2.66 -8.20 27.83
CA LEU A 18 2.69 -6.77 27.56
C LEU A 18 4.12 -6.19 27.67
N GLU A 19 4.88 -6.62 28.68
CA GLU A 19 6.28 -6.23 28.84
C GLU A 19 7.12 -6.70 27.63
N TYR A 20 6.91 -7.94 27.21
CA TYR A 20 7.58 -8.51 26.04
C TYR A 20 7.28 -7.69 24.78
N ILE A 21 6.01 -7.38 24.52
CA ILE A 21 5.58 -6.58 23.35
C ILE A 21 6.23 -5.19 23.38
N GLN A 22 6.20 -4.49 24.52
CA GLN A 22 6.80 -3.17 24.66
C GLN A 22 8.31 -3.19 24.39
N ARG A 23 9.03 -4.16 24.96
CA ARG A 23 10.47 -4.30 24.75
C ARG A 23 10.81 -4.68 23.32
N LEU A 24 10.01 -5.56 22.70
CA LEU A 24 10.21 -5.93 21.30
C LEU A 24 9.97 -4.73 20.37
N ALA A 25 8.95 -3.92 20.65
CA ALA A 25 8.69 -2.69 19.90
C ALA A 25 9.85 -1.68 20.05
N ASP A 26 10.32 -1.42 21.28
CA ASP A 26 11.48 -0.55 21.51
C ASP A 26 12.74 -1.07 20.81
N LEU A 27 12.97 -2.38 20.86
CA LEU A 27 14.09 -3.01 20.19
C LEU A 27 14.05 -2.76 18.68
N LYS A 28 12.89 -3.04 18.06
CA LYS A 28 12.71 -2.96 16.60
C LYS A 28 12.68 -1.53 16.09
N LEU A 29 12.07 -0.61 16.83
CA LEU A 29 11.79 0.75 16.36
C LEU A 29 12.83 1.77 16.82
N ASN A 30 13.40 1.62 18.02
CA ASN A 30 14.31 2.60 18.60
C ASN A 30 15.75 2.10 18.67
N THR A 31 15.98 0.86 19.12
CA THR A 31 17.34 0.38 19.42
C THR A 31 18.09 -0.10 18.19
N GLN A 32 17.50 -0.97 17.36
CA GLN A 32 18.16 -1.55 16.18
C GLN A 32 18.58 -0.52 15.13
N LEU A 33 17.79 0.54 14.97
CA LEU A 33 17.99 1.59 13.96
C LEU A 33 18.60 2.88 14.54
N LYS A 34 18.98 2.88 15.83
CA LYS A 34 19.38 4.09 16.56
C LYS A 34 20.47 4.89 15.85
N LYS A 35 21.54 4.22 15.40
CA LYS A 35 22.69 4.87 14.76
C LYS A 35 22.31 5.53 13.43
N GLN A 36 21.53 4.83 12.61
CA GLN A 36 21.06 5.30 11.31
C GLN A 36 20.08 6.47 11.47
N CYS A 37 19.12 6.33 12.41
CA CYS A 37 18.18 7.40 12.74
C CYS A 37 18.88 8.64 13.28
N GLN A 38 19.90 8.48 14.13
CA GLN A 38 20.68 9.60 14.65
C GLN A 38 21.44 10.32 13.52
N ALA A 39 22.17 9.59 12.69
CA ALA A 39 22.89 10.17 11.55
C ALA A 39 21.95 10.89 10.57
N PHE A 40 20.79 10.29 10.26
CA PHE A 40 19.77 10.93 9.42
C PHE A 40 19.24 12.22 10.06
N ARG A 41 18.93 12.20 11.37
CA ARG A 41 18.46 13.38 12.11
C ARG A 41 19.49 14.49 12.15
N GLU A 42 20.77 14.16 12.35
CA GLU A 42 21.86 15.13 12.34
C GLU A 42 22.04 15.75 10.95
N GLY A 43 22.04 14.93 9.88
CA GLY A 43 22.08 15.39 8.51
C GLY A 43 20.90 16.29 8.15
N LEU A 44 19.68 15.88 8.50
CA LEU A 44 18.47 16.70 8.28
C LEU A 44 18.55 18.03 9.05
N ASN A 45 18.96 18.01 10.32
CA ASN A 45 19.10 19.21 11.15
C ASN A 45 20.14 20.20 10.61
N SER A 46 21.14 19.73 9.87
CA SER A 46 22.15 20.59 9.24
C SER A 46 21.60 21.42 8.07
N VAL A 47 20.49 20.98 7.45
CA VAL A 47 19.85 21.65 6.32
C VAL A 47 18.58 22.39 6.77
N VAL A 48 17.75 21.75 7.61
CA VAL A 48 16.50 22.30 8.12
C VAL A 48 16.43 22.07 9.64
N PRO A 49 16.32 23.12 10.47
CA PRO A 49 16.22 22.96 11.92
C PRO A 49 15.06 22.04 12.33
N LEU A 50 15.35 21.01 13.12
CA LEU A 50 14.32 20.04 13.56
C LEU A 50 13.22 20.69 14.42
N THR A 51 13.50 21.84 15.04
CA THR A 51 12.50 22.61 15.78
C THR A 51 11.35 23.09 14.88
N TRP A 52 11.62 23.38 13.61
CA TRP A 52 10.57 23.77 12.67
C TRP A 52 9.70 22.56 12.29
N LEU A 53 10.31 21.39 12.14
CA LEU A 53 9.59 20.17 11.79
C LEU A 53 8.68 19.68 12.91
N LYS A 54 8.98 20.01 14.18
CA LYS A 54 8.14 19.68 15.34
C LYS A 54 6.77 20.37 15.34
N MET A 55 6.58 21.39 14.51
CA MET A 55 5.28 22.08 14.39
C MET A 55 4.26 21.24 13.60
N PHE A 56 4.72 20.23 12.86
CA PHE A 56 3.89 19.38 12.02
C PHE A 56 3.67 18.00 12.67
N SER A 57 2.47 17.46 12.50
CA SER A 57 2.19 16.05 12.71
C SER A 57 2.96 15.18 11.70
N PRO A 58 3.14 13.86 11.98
CA PRO A 58 3.79 12.95 11.03
C PRO A 58 3.15 12.97 9.64
N LYS A 59 1.82 13.14 9.57
CA LYS A 59 1.06 13.19 8.30
C LYS A 59 1.33 14.48 7.53
N GLU A 60 1.35 15.62 8.21
CA GLU A 60 1.69 16.91 7.58
C GLU A 60 3.14 16.96 7.13
N LEU A 61 4.06 16.44 7.95
CA LEU A 61 5.48 16.35 7.58
C LEU A 61 5.67 15.47 6.33
N GLN A 62 4.94 14.35 6.25
CA GLN A 62 4.93 13.50 5.06
C GLN A 62 4.47 14.26 3.82
N VAL A 63 3.41 15.07 3.90
CA VAL A 63 2.90 15.90 2.80
C VAL A 63 3.93 16.95 2.40
N ILE A 64 4.58 17.60 3.35
CA ILE A 64 5.61 18.62 3.05
C ILE A 64 6.80 18.00 2.30
N ILE A 65 7.24 16.82 2.71
CA ILE A 65 8.41 16.15 2.10
C ILE A 65 8.04 15.50 0.76
N SER A 66 6.88 14.86 0.68
CA SER A 66 6.48 14.04 -0.47
C SER A 66 5.61 14.78 -1.48
N GLY A 67 5.23 16.03 -1.18
CA GLY A 67 4.21 16.77 -1.91
C GLY A 67 2.78 16.41 -1.47
N ASP A 68 1.82 17.23 -1.90
CA ASP A 68 0.40 16.90 -1.78
C ASP A 68 0.09 15.63 -2.58
N ASN A 69 -0.99 14.97 -2.19
CA ASN A 69 -1.59 13.83 -2.85
C ASN A 69 -1.67 14.03 -4.38
N GLN A 70 -0.66 13.55 -5.11
CA GLN A 70 -0.73 13.53 -6.58
C GLN A 70 -1.94 12.70 -7.02
N GLU A 71 -2.69 13.27 -7.95
CA GLU A 71 -3.75 12.53 -8.64
C GLU A 71 -3.13 11.31 -9.33
N ILE A 72 -3.83 10.18 -9.23
CA ILE A 72 -3.37 8.97 -9.90
C ILE A 72 -3.74 9.11 -11.38
N ASP A 73 -2.72 9.19 -12.23
CA ASP A 73 -2.89 9.12 -13.67
C ASP A 73 -3.26 7.69 -14.08
N ILE A 74 -4.55 7.46 -14.29
CA ILE A 74 -5.08 6.16 -14.73
C ILE A 74 -4.59 5.81 -16.14
N SER A 75 -4.31 6.82 -16.97
CA SER A 75 -3.79 6.59 -18.33
C SER A 75 -2.36 6.04 -18.24
N ASP A 76 -1.51 6.62 -17.40
CA ASP A 76 -0.15 6.12 -17.15
C ASP A 76 -0.17 4.72 -16.51
N LEU A 77 -1.06 4.49 -15.54
CA LEU A 77 -1.22 3.17 -14.92
C LEU A 77 -1.64 2.12 -15.95
N SER A 78 -2.62 2.42 -16.80
CA SER A 78 -3.12 1.49 -17.82
C SER A 78 -2.08 1.19 -18.90
N ALA A 79 -1.29 2.20 -19.30
CA ALA A 79 -0.22 2.06 -20.29
C ALA A 79 0.91 1.14 -19.81
N HIS A 80 1.13 1.07 -18.50
CA HIS A 80 2.20 0.26 -17.87
C HIS A 80 1.68 -0.99 -17.15
N THR A 81 0.41 -1.36 -17.38
CA THR A 81 -0.20 -2.58 -16.83
C THR A 81 0.09 -3.79 -17.72
N VAL A 82 0.51 -4.89 -17.10
CA VAL A 82 0.67 -6.20 -17.74
C VAL A 82 -0.61 -7.02 -17.57
N TYR A 83 -1.00 -7.75 -18.61
CA TYR A 83 -2.15 -8.65 -18.56
C TYR A 83 -1.69 -10.11 -18.61
N GLY A 84 -2.41 -10.98 -17.88
CA GLY A 84 -2.09 -12.41 -17.81
C GLY A 84 -3.32 -13.31 -17.87
N GLY A 85 -3.07 -14.59 -18.16
CA GLY A 85 -4.13 -15.58 -18.36
C GLY A 85 -4.87 -15.33 -19.67
N GLU A 86 -6.19 -15.20 -19.61
CA GLU A 86 -7.04 -14.90 -20.78
C GLU A 86 -7.14 -13.41 -21.10
N PHE A 87 -6.55 -12.53 -20.27
CA PHE A 87 -6.64 -11.09 -20.48
C PHE A 87 -5.56 -10.56 -21.41
N THR A 88 -6.00 -9.69 -22.30
CA THR A 88 -5.22 -8.81 -23.17
C THR A 88 -5.80 -7.40 -23.06
N ALA A 89 -5.08 -6.38 -23.56
CA ALA A 89 -5.53 -4.99 -23.49
C ALA A 89 -6.89 -4.74 -24.19
N ASP A 90 -7.21 -5.53 -25.21
CA ASP A 90 -8.45 -5.49 -25.99
C ASP A 90 -9.57 -6.38 -25.44
N HIS A 91 -9.31 -7.14 -24.37
CA HIS A 91 -10.33 -8.01 -23.77
C HIS A 91 -11.51 -7.17 -23.21
N PRO A 92 -12.79 -7.54 -23.46
CA PRO A 92 -13.94 -6.73 -23.05
C PRO A 92 -13.96 -6.36 -21.56
N THR A 93 -13.63 -7.31 -20.68
CA THR A 93 -13.52 -7.05 -19.23
C THR A 93 -12.43 -6.04 -18.87
N ILE A 94 -11.32 -6.00 -19.61
CA ILE A 94 -10.23 -5.04 -19.37
C ILE A 94 -10.63 -3.64 -19.83
N ILE A 95 -11.30 -3.53 -20.98
CA ILE A 95 -11.86 -2.27 -21.47
C ILE A 95 -12.89 -1.72 -20.46
N LEU A 96 -13.79 -2.58 -19.95
CA LEU A 96 -14.73 -2.22 -18.91
C LEU A 96 -14.03 -1.83 -17.60
N PHE A 97 -12.98 -2.55 -17.20
CA PHE A 97 -12.20 -2.24 -16.01
C PHE A 97 -11.65 -0.82 -16.06
N TRP A 98 -10.95 -0.46 -17.13
CA TRP A 98 -10.42 0.90 -17.26
C TRP A 98 -11.51 1.95 -17.37
N THR A 99 -12.61 1.65 -18.07
CA THR A 99 -13.78 2.55 -18.13
C THR A 99 -14.34 2.85 -16.72
N VAL A 100 -14.50 1.81 -15.90
CA VAL A 100 -14.96 1.93 -14.50
C VAL A 100 -13.96 2.71 -13.65
N VAL A 101 -12.66 2.40 -13.75
CA VAL A 101 -11.60 3.03 -12.96
C VAL A 101 -11.38 4.49 -13.33
N HIS A 102 -11.55 4.87 -14.60
CA HIS A 102 -11.55 6.29 -15.00
C HIS A 102 -12.70 7.08 -14.35
N ARG A 103 -13.84 6.41 -14.07
CA ARG A 103 -15.01 6.98 -13.40
C ARG A 103 -14.96 6.88 -11.86
N PHE A 104 -13.84 6.42 -11.29
CA PHE A 104 -13.65 6.42 -9.84
C PHE A 104 -13.35 7.81 -9.32
N THR A 105 -13.75 8.08 -8.08
CA THR A 105 -13.26 9.26 -7.35
C THR A 105 -11.78 9.09 -7.01
N ASP A 106 -11.07 10.16 -6.69
CA ASP A 106 -9.64 10.05 -6.36
C ASP A 106 -9.39 9.22 -5.10
N ILE A 107 -10.35 9.19 -4.18
CA ILE A 107 -10.32 8.30 -3.02
C ILE A 107 -10.36 6.84 -3.50
N GLN A 108 -11.32 6.50 -4.37
CA GLN A 108 -11.47 5.14 -4.90
C GLN A 108 -10.25 4.70 -5.72
N LYS A 109 -9.66 5.59 -6.55
CA LYS A 109 -8.42 5.31 -7.28
C LYS A 109 -7.27 4.96 -6.33
N LYS A 110 -7.11 5.74 -5.25
CA LYS A 110 -6.07 5.50 -4.23
C LYS A 110 -6.30 4.21 -3.47
N GLN A 111 -7.55 3.90 -3.15
CA GLN A 111 -7.90 2.66 -2.49
C GLN A 111 -7.66 1.44 -3.41
N LEU A 112 -7.98 1.54 -4.70
CA LEU A 112 -7.62 0.50 -5.69
C LEU A 112 -6.10 0.30 -5.78
N LEU A 113 -5.33 1.38 -5.90
CA LEU A 113 -3.87 1.28 -5.97
C LEU A 113 -3.31 0.64 -4.69
N LYS A 114 -3.81 1.03 -3.53
CA LYS A 114 -3.43 0.45 -2.24
C LYS A 114 -3.85 -1.02 -2.12
N PHE A 115 -5.02 -1.38 -2.62
CA PHE A 115 -5.52 -2.75 -2.65
C PHE A 115 -4.55 -3.66 -3.41
N VAL A 116 -4.03 -3.21 -4.55
CA VAL A 116 -3.15 -4.02 -5.41
C VAL A 116 -1.67 -3.92 -5.02
N THR A 117 -1.20 -2.78 -4.51
CA THR A 117 0.24 -2.52 -4.31
C THR A 117 0.65 -2.28 -2.85
N SER A 118 -0.31 -2.23 -1.93
CA SER A 118 -0.13 -1.73 -0.55
C SER A 118 0.34 -0.27 -0.43
N CYS A 119 0.49 0.46 -1.55
CA CYS A 119 0.79 1.88 -1.57
C CYS A 119 -0.41 2.65 -2.14
N SER A 120 -0.85 3.72 -1.46
CA SER A 120 -1.91 4.60 -1.97
C SER A 120 -1.40 5.72 -2.88
N ARG A 121 -0.09 5.75 -3.16
CA ARG A 121 0.58 6.82 -3.92
C ARG A 121 1.22 6.26 -5.20
N PRO A 122 1.11 6.97 -6.33
CA PRO A 122 1.83 6.60 -7.54
C PRO A 122 3.34 6.74 -7.33
N PRO A 123 4.18 5.99 -8.06
CA PRO A 123 5.62 6.22 -8.08
C PRO A 123 5.93 7.61 -8.63
N LEU A 124 6.93 8.29 -8.06
CA LEU A 124 7.30 9.67 -8.42
C LEU A 124 7.60 9.85 -9.92
N LEU A 125 8.18 8.83 -10.54
CA LEU A 125 8.61 8.83 -11.94
C LEU A 125 7.60 8.11 -12.87
N GLY A 126 6.39 7.82 -12.38
CA GLY A 126 5.33 7.13 -13.13
C GLY A 126 5.29 5.61 -12.92
N PHE A 127 4.21 4.99 -13.39
CA PHE A 127 3.90 3.58 -13.16
C PHE A 127 4.84 2.60 -13.88
N ARG A 128 5.62 3.07 -14.85
CA ARG A 128 6.72 2.32 -15.46
C ARG A 128 7.73 1.80 -14.43
N GLU A 129 7.94 2.54 -13.35
CA GLU A 129 8.92 2.21 -12.30
C GLU A 129 8.38 1.23 -11.25
N LEU A 130 7.13 0.77 -11.35
CA LEU A 130 6.65 -0.31 -10.48
C LEU A 130 7.42 -1.60 -10.78
N ASN A 131 8.06 -2.14 -9.75
CA ASN A 131 8.73 -3.44 -9.81
C ASN A 131 8.26 -4.34 -8.65
N PRO A 132 7.55 -5.45 -8.94
CA PRO A 132 7.07 -5.88 -10.25
C PRO A 132 6.02 -4.93 -10.85
N GLN A 133 5.80 -4.97 -12.17
CA GLN A 133 4.79 -4.11 -12.81
C GLN A 133 3.38 -4.41 -12.30
N PHE A 134 2.49 -3.43 -12.38
CA PHE A 134 1.06 -3.65 -12.11
C PHE A 134 0.52 -4.71 -13.08
N CYS A 135 -0.12 -5.75 -12.55
CA CYS A 135 -0.56 -6.89 -13.35
C CYS A 135 -2.03 -7.20 -13.10
N ILE A 136 -2.80 -7.48 -14.17
CA ILE A 136 -4.17 -7.97 -14.08
C ILE A 136 -4.24 -9.38 -14.66
N LEU A 137 -4.56 -10.35 -13.82
CA LEU A 137 -4.66 -11.77 -14.17
C LEU A 137 -6.13 -12.22 -14.16
N SER A 138 -6.54 -12.95 -15.19
CA SER A 138 -7.86 -13.59 -15.19
C SER A 138 -7.96 -14.65 -14.09
N SER A 139 -9.00 -14.55 -13.26
CA SER A 139 -9.30 -15.54 -12.21
C SER A 139 -10.35 -16.58 -12.64
N GLY A 140 -10.79 -16.52 -13.91
CA GLY A 140 -11.80 -17.39 -14.49
C GLY A 140 -13.22 -16.89 -14.23
N THR A 141 -14.02 -17.70 -13.53
CA THR A 141 -15.48 -17.58 -13.45
C THR A 141 -15.99 -16.28 -12.78
N GLU A 142 -17.11 -15.77 -13.31
CA GLU A 142 -17.80 -14.53 -12.91
C GLU A 142 -18.14 -14.42 -11.41
N ASN A 143 -18.36 -15.55 -10.73
CA ASN A 143 -18.83 -15.57 -9.34
C ASN A 143 -17.77 -15.18 -8.31
N ARG A 144 -16.48 -15.14 -8.67
CA ARG A 144 -15.40 -14.83 -7.73
C ARG A 144 -15.35 -13.33 -7.40
N MET A 145 -14.79 -13.00 -6.24
CA MET A 145 -14.45 -11.62 -5.90
C MET A 145 -13.06 -11.26 -6.43
N PRO A 146 -12.84 -10.00 -6.84
CA PRO A 146 -11.49 -9.51 -7.12
C PRO A 146 -10.58 -9.72 -5.90
N THR A 147 -9.35 -10.18 -6.11
CA THR A 147 -8.37 -10.36 -5.03
C THR A 147 -7.02 -9.79 -5.45
N ALA A 148 -6.18 -9.42 -4.49
CA ALA A 148 -4.85 -8.88 -4.76
C ALA A 148 -3.74 -9.74 -4.18
N SER A 149 -2.56 -9.69 -4.81
CA SER A 149 -1.30 -10.19 -4.27
C SER A 149 -0.30 -9.05 -4.28
N THR A 150 -0.20 -8.34 -3.16
CA THR A 150 0.48 -7.04 -3.07
C THR A 150 1.97 -7.13 -3.33
N CYS A 151 2.64 -8.20 -2.90
CA CYS A 151 4.04 -8.46 -3.21
C CYS A 151 4.33 -8.56 -4.72
N LEU A 152 3.30 -8.82 -5.52
CA LEU A 152 3.39 -9.00 -6.97
C LEU A 152 2.72 -7.86 -7.75
N ASN A 153 2.20 -6.82 -7.08
CA ASN A 153 1.37 -5.78 -7.70
C ASN A 153 0.27 -6.37 -8.60
N LEU A 154 -0.31 -7.51 -8.16
CA LEU A 154 -1.18 -8.34 -8.97
C LEU A 154 -2.64 -8.24 -8.52
N LEU A 155 -3.52 -7.86 -9.45
CA LEU A 155 -4.97 -7.94 -9.34
C LEU A 155 -5.48 -9.19 -10.06
N LYS A 156 -6.13 -10.09 -9.32
CA LYS A 156 -6.85 -11.23 -9.91
C LYS A 156 -8.30 -10.81 -10.11
N LEU A 157 -8.72 -10.72 -11.37
CA LEU A 157 -10.02 -10.21 -11.76
C LEU A 157 -10.82 -11.33 -12.47
N PRO A 158 -12.05 -11.66 -12.04
CA PRO A 158 -12.92 -12.57 -12.80
C PRO A 158 -13.32 -11.94 -14.13
N ILE A 159 -13.64 -12.77 -15.13
CA ILE A 159 -14.23 -12.28 -16.37
C ILE A 159 -15.60 -11.73 -16.03
N ILE A 160 -15.89 -10.46 -16.32
CA ILE A 160 -17.18 -9.81 -16.09
C ILE A 160 -17.54 -9.02 -17.34
N ARG A 161 -18.81 -9.09 -17.76
CA ARG A 161 -19.32 -8.46 -19.00
C ARG A 161 -20.20 -7.24 -18.76
N GLU A 162 -20.63 -7.01 -17.53
CA GLU A 162 -21.50 -5.89 -17.16
C GLU A 162 -20.73 -4.85 -16.33
N GLU A 163 -20.78 -3.58 -16.75
CA GLU A 163 -20.06 -2.47 -16.12
C GLU A 163 -20.44 -2.29 -14.64
N GLU A 164 -21.74 -2.29 -14.34
CA GLU A 164 -22.27 -2.11 -12.99
C GLU A 164 -21.83 -3.24 -12.04
N VAL A 165 -21.85 -4.49 -12.53
CA VAL A 165 -21.40 -5.66 -11.75
C VAL A 165 -19.90 -5.56 -11.46
N LEU A 166 -19.10 -5.16 -12.46
CA LEU A 166 -17.66 -4.96 -12.30
C LEU A 166 -17.35 -3.85 -11.29
N ARG A 167 -18.05 -2.71 -11.40
CA ARG A 167 -17.91 -1.57 -10.49
C ARG A 167 -18.23 -1.97 -9.05
N ASN A 168 -19.38 -2.61 -8.81
CA ASN A 168 -19.81 -2.98 -7.47
C ASN A 168 -18.84 -3.99 -6.84
N LYS A 169 -18.43 -5.03 -7.58
CA LYS A 169 -17.45 -6.02 -7.09
C LYS A 169 -16.08 -5.42 -6.78
N LEU A 170 -15.61 -4.47 -7.61
CA LEU A 170 -14.34 -3.78 -7.35
C LEU A 170 -14.41 -2.96 -6.06
N LEU A 171 -15.44 -2.12 -5.91
CA LEU A 171 -15.60 -1.28 -4.73
C LEU A 171 -15.73 -2.12 -3.46
N GLU A 172 -16.56 -3.17 -3.50
CA GLU A 172 -16.72 -4.08 -2.37
C GLU A 172 -15.39 -4.76 -1.98
N ALA A 173 -14.61 -5.25 -2.94
CA ALA A 173 -13.29 -5.86 -2.67
C ALA A 173 -12.30 -4.85 -2.04
N ILE A 174 -12.28 -3.62 -2.56
CA ILE A 174 -11.40 -2.55 -2.08
C ILE A 174 -11.78 -2.13 -0.66
N GLU A 175 -13.08 -2.00 -0.36
CA GLU A 175 -13.59 -1.60 0.95
C GLU A 175 -13.39 -2.67 2.02
N GLN A 176 -13.62 -3.94 1.70
CA GLN A 176 -13.44 -5.06 2.63
C GLN A 176 -11.99 -5.19 3.12
N GLN A 177 -11.00 -4.86 2.29
CA GLN A 177 -9.59 -4.91 2.65
C GLN A 177 -9.06 -3.60 3.27
N ALA A 178 -9.82 -2.50 3.16
CA ALA A 178 -9.50 -1.22 3.79
C ALA A 178 -9.82 -1.17 5.31
N GLY A 179 -10.42 -2.23 5.87
CA GLY A 179 -10.88 -2.30 7.26
C GLY A 179 -9.82 -2.10 8.36
N PHE A 180 -8.54 -1.93 8.04
CA PHE A 180 -7.49 -1.61 9.02
C PHE A 180 -7.33 -0.12 9.35
N GLU A 181 -7.97 0.80 8.60
CA GLU A 181 -7.86 2.26 8.85
C GLU A 181 -9.06 2.87 9.59
N LEU A 182 -10.09 2.09 9.88
CA LEU A 182 -11.31 2.55 10.59
C LEU A 182 -11.35 2.11 12.06
N SER A 183 -10.21 1.72 12.64
CA SER A 183 -10.05 1.33 14.05
C SER A 183 -9.06 2.22 14.79
#